data_AF-L5LZG1-F1
#
_entry.id   AF-L5LZG1-F1
#
_cell.length_a   1.000
_cell.length_b   1.000
_cell.length_c   1.000
_cell.angle_alpha   90.00
_cell.angle_beta   90.00
_cell.angle_gamma   90.00
#
_symmetry.space_group_name_H-M   'P 1'
#
loop_
_entity.id
_entity.type
_entity.pdbx_description
1 polymer ?
#
loop_
_entity_poly.entity_id
_entity_poly.type
_entity_poly.pdbx_seq_one_letter_code
_entity_poly.pdbx_strand_id
1 'polypeptide(L)'
;MESTVTNAEKYFGRFCSLLAAYTRKTARLRDKADQLVKQLIDFANTENPEMRATMRNFAEELAKVQDYRQAQVERLETKVVTPLKFYGPQIKQTRAEIKKCKHMRNNEIKQLEKLEKLRQKSPSDRQMIKIFSDFVTIEMVFHAKAVEVYSSAFQTLENYDLEGDLQSPQSTVRSQRKEEEASEDDFAEEDLEEELRGWARDSINGTRTSKSEN
;
A
#
# COMPACT_ATOMS: atom_id res chain seq x y z
N MET A 1 8.10 12.09 -5.08
CA MET A 1 9.41 12.30 -4.41
C MET A 1 10.53 12.65 -5.40
N GLU A 2 10.81 11.83 -6.43
CA GLU A 2 11.84 12.17 -7.46
C GLU A 2 11.55 13.48 -8.20
N SER A 3 10.29 13.71 -8.60
CA SER A 3 9.84 14.96 -9.22
C SER A 3 10.02 16.17 -8.30
N THR A 4 9.72 16.00 -7.01
CA THR A 4 9.90 17.01 -5.97
C THR A 4 11.36 17.41 -5.81
N VAL A 5 12.27 16.44 -5.72
CA VAL A 5 13.71 16.69 -5.60
C VAL A 5 14.28 17.34 -6.87
N THR A 6 13.82 16.91 -8.04
CA THR A 6 14.22 17.50 -9.33
C THR A 6 13.75 18.96 -9.45
N ASN A 7 12.53 19.24 -9.03
CA ASN A 7 12.00 20.60 -9.00
C ASN A 7 12.77 21.47 -7.99
N ALA A 8 13.03 20.96 -6.79
CA ALA A 8 13.83 21.65 -5.79
C ALA A 8 15.22 22.02 -6.34
N GLU A 9 15.93 21.07 -6.96
CA GLU A 9 17.24 21.33 -7.56
C GLU A 9 17.20 22.46 -8.60
N LYS A 10 16.22 22.40 -9.51
CA LYS A 10 16.05 23.38 -10.58
C LYS A 10 15.75 24.77 -10.03
N TYR A 11 14.78 24.89 -9.13
CA TYR A 11 14.34 26.20 -8.64
C TYR A 11 15.31 26.81 -7.64
N PHE A 12 15.86 26.03 -6.70
CA PHE A 12 16.87 26.54 -5.76
C PHE A 12 18.14 26.98 -6.47
N GLY A 13 18.59 26.26 -7.50
CA GLY A 13 19.72 26.71 -8.34
C GLY A 13 19.44 28.04 -9.05
N ARG A 14 18.23 28.21 -9.59
CA ARG A 14 17.78 29.47 -10.20
C ARG A 14 17.70 30.61 -9.18
N PHE A 15 17.08 30.38 -8.02
CA PHE A 15 16.99 31.37 -6.96
C PHE A 15 18.37 31.80 -6.46
N CYS A 16 19.27 30.86 -6.20
CA CYS A 16 20.64 31.15 -5.79
C CYS A 16 21.35 32.04 -6.80
N SER A 17 21.24 31.72 -8.09
CA SER A 17 21.88 32.49 -9.17
C SER A 17 21.30 33.90 -9.29
N LEU A 18 19.97 34.02 -9.24
CA LEU A 18 19.28 35.31 -9.36
C LEU A 18 19.56 36.21 -8.16
N LEU A 19 19.49 35.68 -6.93
CA LEU A 19 19.73 36.44 -5.71
C LEU A 19 21.21 36.86 -5.60
N ALA A 20 22.15 36.00 -5.98
CA ALA A 20 23.57 36.38 -6.07
C ALA A 20 23.82 37.48 -7.13
N ALA A 21 23.11 37.45 -8.25
CA ALA A 21 23.17 38.52 -9.24
C ALA A 21 22.57 39.83 -8.71
N TYR A 22 21.45 39.75 -8.00
CA TYR A 22 20.83 40.89 -7.33
C TYR A 22 21.77 41.53 -6.31
N THR A 23 22.35 40.75 -5.38
CA THR A 23 23.32 41.24 -4.39
C THR A 23 24.50 41.96 -5.04
N ARG A 24 25.06 41.40 -6.12
CA ARG A 24 26.15 42.04 -6.88
C ARG A 24 25.71 43.34 -7.56
N LYS A 25 24.49 43.43 -8.08
CA LYS A 25 23.96 44.67 -8.65
C LYS A 25 23.78 45.75 -7.57
N THR A 26 23.30 45.37 -6.39
CA THR A 26 23.19 46.28 -5.24
C THR A 26 24.55 46.83 -4.80
N ALA A 27 25.59 45.99 -4.76
CA ALA A 27 26.96 46.42 -4.48
C ALA A 27 27.48 47.41 -5.54
N ARG A 28 27.25 47.13 -6.83
CA ARG A 28 27.63 48.05 -7.90
C ARG A 28 26.88 49.39 -7.85
N LEU A 29 25.63 49.38 -7.40
CA LEU A 29 24.86 50.61 -7.19
C LEU A 29 25.47 51.46 -6.07
N ARG A 30 25.92 50.82 -4.98
CA ARG A 30 26.69 51.50 -3.93
C ARG A 30 27.96 52.13 -4.50
N ASP A 31 28.77 51.37 -5.23
CA ASP A 31 30.04 51.87 -5.80
C ASP A 31 29.84 53.11 -6.70
N LYS A 32 28.70 53.16 -7.42
CA LYS A 32 28.34 54.31 -8.25
C LYS A 32 27.86 55.50 -7.44
N ALA A 33 27.14 55.26 -6.35
CA ALA A 33 26.74 56.31 -5.42
C ALA A 33 27.95 56.88 -4.66
N ASP A 34 28.94 56.06 -4.29
CA ASP A 34 30.18 56.54 -3.67
C ASP A 34 30.99 57.43 -4.63
N GLN A 35 31.01 57.11 -5.92
CA GLN A 35 31.58 57.98 -6.96
C GLN A 35 30.84 59.32 -7.03
N LEU A 36 29.51 59.31 -6.93
CA LEU A 36 28.70 60.52 -6.93
C LEU A 36 28.98 61.37 -5.68
N VAL A 37 29.04 60.76 -4.49
CA VAL A 37 29.42 61.44 -3.23
C VAL A 37 30.76 62.16 -3.40
N LYS A 38 31.77 61.49 -3.98
CA LYS A 38 33.06 62.12 -4.25
C LYS A 38 32.94 63.34 -5.17
N GLN A 39 32.21 63.23 -6.28
CA GLN A 39 32.01 64.36 -7.20
C GLN A 39 31.25 65.52 -6.56
N LEU A 40 30.27 65.24 -5.70
CA LEU A 40 29.53 66.28 -4.96
C LEU A 40 30.45 67.04 -4.01
N ILE A 41 31.36 66.34 -3.33
CA ILE A 41 32.37 66.96 -2.45
C ILE A 41 33.36 67.80 -3.28
N ASP A 42 33.84 67.28 -4.40
CA ASP A 42 34.77 67.98 -5.29
C ASP A 42 34.13 69.27 -5.84
N PHE A 43 32.87 69.20 -6.30
CA PHE A 43 32.10 70.36 -6.74
C PHE A 43 31.86 71.36 -5.60
N ALA A 44 31.48 70.90 -4.40
CA ALA A 44 31.26 71.79 -3.25
C ALA A 44 32.50 72.67 -2.96
N ASN A 45 33.71 72.16 -3.20
CA ASN A 45 34.95 72.89 -2.97
C ASN A 45 35.16 74.07 -3.92
N THR A 46 34.53 74.09 -5.10
CA THR A 46 34.61 75.19 -6.08
C THR A 46 33.61 76.30 -5.80
N GLU A 47 32.59 76.04 -4.98
CA GLU A 47 31.47 76.94 -4.74
C GLU A 47 31.71 77.89 -3.56
N ASN A 48 30.82 78.88 -3.42
CA ASN A 48 30.79 79.80 -2.28
C ASN A 48 30.52 79.06 -0.94
N PRO A 49 30.78 79.68 0.23
CA PRO A 49 30.69 78.98 1.52
C PRO A 49 29.32 78.36 1.82
N GLU A 50 28.23 79.02 1.45
CA GLU A 50 26.86 78.57 1.74
C GLU A 50 26.50 77.33 0.89
N MET A 51 26.77 77.38 -0.41
CA MET A 51 26.57 76.25 -1.33
C MET A 51 27.50 75.09 -0.97
N ARG A 52 28.77 75.38 -0.63
CA ARG A 52 29.74 74.36 -0.18
C ARG A 52 29.24 73.60 1.03
N ALA A 53 28.75 74.30 2.05
CA ALA A 53 28.21 73.68 3.26
C ALA A 53 27.01 72.80 2.93
N THR A 54 26.06 73.32 2.14
CA THR A 54 24.86 72.60 1.73
C THR A 54 25.18 71.32 0.96
N MET A 55 26.09 71.40 -0.01
CA MET A 55 26.45 70.28 -0.86
C MET A 55 27.26 69.21 -0.12
N ARG A 56 28.13 69.59 0.81
CA ARG A 56 28.83 68.64 1.69
C ARG A 56 27.87 67.91 2.62
N ASN A 57 26.93 68.62 3.25
CA ASN A 57 25.92 68.00 4.10
C ASN A 57 25.09 66.97 3.30
N PHE A 58 24.69 67.30 2.07
CA PHE A 58 23.99 66.35 1.20
C PHE A 58 24.85 65.13 0.85
N ALA A 59 26.12 65.33 0.50
CA ALA A 59 27.04 64.25 0.19
C ALA A 59 27.27 63.32 1.40
N GLU A 60 27.37 63.87 2.61
CA GLU A 60 27.49 63.12 3.86
C GLU A 60 26.25 62.27 4.15
N GLU A 61 25.03 62.82 3.98
CA GLU A 61 23.80 62.04 4.13
C GLU A 61 23.71 60.92 3.07
N LEU A 62 24.11 61.20 1.82
CA LEU A 62 24.15 60.19 0.77
C LEU A 62 25.19 59.08 1.06
N ALA A 63 26.32 59.42 1.67
CA ALA A 63 27.34 58.47 2.11
C ALA A 63 26.80 57.52 3.18
N LYS A 64 26.08 58.02 4.19
CA LYS A 64 25.41 57.18 5.20
C LYS A 64 24.46 56.16 4.56
N VAL A 65 23.72 56.55 3.53
CA VAL A 65 22.87 55.62 2.76
C VAL A 65 23.70 54.50 2.11
N GLN A 66 24.95 54.79 1.69
CA GLN A 66 25.83 53.78 1.11
C GLN A 66 26.42 52.83 2.15
N ASP A 67 26.68 53.30 3.37
CA ASP A 67 27.05 52.43 4.50
C ASP A 67 25.93 51.44 4.82
N TYR A 68 24.67 51.91 4.86
CA TYR A 68 23.52 51.02 5.02
C TYR A 68 23.38 50.04 3.85
N ARG A 69 23.68 50.47 2.62
CA ARG A 69 23.68 49.59 1.44
C ARG A 69 24.79 48.54 1.50
N GLN A 70 25.96 48.87 2.06
CA GLN A 70 27.01 47.90 2.30
C GLN A 70 26.56 46.84 3.32
N ALA A 71 25.96 47.26 4.43
CA ALA A 71 25.38 46.32 5.40
C ALA A 71 24.29 45.44 4.77
N GLN A 72 23.46 46.01 3.88
CA GLN A 72 22.47 45.25 3.11
C GLN A 72 23.13 44.18 2.22
N VAL A 73 24.19 44.53 1.48
CA VAL A 73 24.93 43.60 0.61
C VAL A 73 25.52 42.45 1.42
N GLU A 74 26.18 42.74 2.54
CA GLU A 74 26.76 41.73 3.44
C GLU A 74 25.68 40.80 4.00
N ARG A 75 24.55 41.36 4.43
CA ARG A 75 23.42 40.59 4.98
C ARG A 75 22.77 39.72 3.91
N LEU A 76 22.61 40.21 2.68
CA LEU A 76 22.11 39.41 1.55
C LEU A 76 23.06 38.26 1.23
N GLU A 77 24.38 38.50 1.19
CA GLU A 77 25.34 37.44 0.89
C GLU A 77 25.37 36.37 1.99
N THR A 78 25.41 36.79 3.26
CA THR A 78 25.56 35.89 4.41
C THR A 78 24.26 35.18 4.79
N LYS A 79 23.12 35.86 4.77
CA LYS A 79 21.84 35.31 5.26
C LYS A 79 20.95 34.73 4.16
N VAL A 80 21.20 35.05 2.89
CA VAL A 80 20.36 34.59 1.77
C VAL A 80 21.16 33.75 0.79
N VAL A 81 22.19 34.31 0.19
CA VAL A 81 22.94 33.65 -0.89
C VAL A 81 23.71 32.44 -0.36
N THR A 82 24.43 32.60 0.76
CA THR A 82 25.26 31.54 1.34
C THR A 82 24.44 30.30 1.75
N PRO A 83 23.33 30.42 2.49
CA PRO A 83 22.45 29.27 2.76
C PRO A 83 21.94 28.56 1.50
N LEU A 84 21.53 29.32 0.46
CA LEU A 84 21.08 28.73 -0.80
C LEU A 84 22.19 27.96 -1.54
N LYS A 85 23.45 28.41 -1.44
CA LYS A 85 24.61 27.67 -1.98
C LYS A 85 24.75 26.28 -1.33
N PHE A 86 24.47 26.15 -0.03
CA PHE A 86 24.56 24.88 0.70
C PHE A 86 23.42 23.89 0.41
N TYR A 87 22.26 24.38 -0.06
CA TYR A 87 21.16 23.50 -0.46
C TYR A 87 21.49 22.63 -1.67
N GLY A 88 22.36 23.11 -2.58
CA GLY A 88 22.76 22.35 -3.77
C GLY A 88 23.37 20.97 -3.44
N PRO A 89 24.42 20.90 -2.61
CA PRO A 89 24.97 19.64 -2.10
C PRO A 89 23.95 18.72 -1.42
N GLN A 90 23.09 19.28 -0.56
CA GLN A 90 22.06 18.50 0.15
C GLN A 90 21.07 17.85 -0.83
N ILE A 91 20.57 18.61 -1.81
CA ILE A 91 19.65 18.10 -2.83
C ILE A 91 20.31 16.99 -3.67
N LYS A 92 21.60 17.15 -4.02
CA LYS A 92 22.36 16.11 -4.74
C LYS A 92 22.50 14.83 -3.92
N GLN A 93 22.78 14.95 -2.62
CA GLN A 93 22.86 13.82 -1.71
C GLN A 93 21.51 13.09 -1.62
N THR A 94 20.42 13.80 -1.35
CA THR A 94 19.07 13.22 -1.29
C THR A 94 18.69 12.53 -2.60
N ARG A 95 19.06 13.11 -3.76
CA ARG A 95 18.85 12.47 -5.07
C ARG A 95 19.61 11.15 -5.18
N ALA A 96 20.86 11.09 -4.71
CA ALA A 96 21.67 9.86 -4.74
C ALA A 96 21.08 8.77 -3.82
N GLU A 97 20.61 9.15 -2.63
CA GLU A 97 19.95 8.24 -1.69
C GLU A 97 18.64 7.67 -2.27
N ILE A 98 17.80 8.50 -2.90
CA ILE A 98 16.58 8.04 -3.57
C ILE A 98 16.90 7.02 -4.67
N LYS A 99 17.94 7.27 -5.48
CA LYS A 99 18.38 6.32 -6.51
C LYS A 99 18.83 4.99 -5.90
N LYS A 100 19.58 5.03 -4.80
CA LYS A 100 20.02 3.84 -4.06
C LYS A 100 18.83 3.06 -3.51
N CYS A 101 17.89 3.71 -2.84
CA CYS A 101 16.67 3.07 -2.32
C CYS A 101 15.83 2.45 -3.43
N LYS A 102 15.70 3.12 -4.58
CA LYS A 102 14.99 2.59 -5.75
C LYS A 102 15.65 1.32 -6.29
N HIS A 103 16.98 1.29 -6.35
CA HIS A 103 17.72 0.09 -6.74
C HIS A 103 17.51 -1.06 -5.77
N MET A 104 17.63 -0.81 -4.46
CA MET A 104 17.42 -1.84 -3.42
C MET A 104 16.01 -2.42 -3.49
N ARG A 105 14.99 -1.56 -3.54
CA ARG A 105 13.59 -1.99 -3.67
C ARG A 105 13.36 -2.82 -4.94
N ASN A 106 13.94 -2.43 -6.07
CA ASN A 106 13.80 -3.21 -7.30
C ASN A 106 14.47 -4.60 -7.20
N ASN A 107 15.58 -4.71 -6.47
CA ASN A 107 16.20 -6.01 -6.20
C ASN A 107 15.34 -6.85 -5.25
N GLU A 108 14.76 -6.24 -4.21
CA GLU A 108 13.85 -6.91 -3.28
C GLU A 108 12.59 -7.44 -3.97
N ILE A 109 11.96 -6.63 -4.83
CA ILE A 109 10.83 -7.07 -5.68
C ILE A 109 11.21 -8.31 -6.49
N LYS A 110 12.39 -8.31 -7.14
CA LYS A 110 12.86 -9.48 -7.90
C LYS A 110 13.09 -10.72 -7.02
N GLN A 111 13.52 -10.55 -5.77
CA GLN A 111 13.67 -11.67 -4.83
C GLN A 111 12.32 -12.22 -4.39
N LEU A 112 11.34 -11.35 -4.12
CA LEU A 112 9.97 -11.75 -3.79
C LEU A 112 9.31 -12.51 -4.95
N GLU A 113 9.44 -12.02 -6.19
CA GLU A 113 8.95 -12.72 -7.39
C GLU A 113 9.57 -14.12 -7.56
N LYS A 114 10.85 -14.28 -7.21
CA LYS A 114 11.51 -15.59 -7.23
C LYS A 114 10.97 -16.53 -6.14
N LEU A 115 10.80 -16.02 -4.92
CA LEU A 115 10.23 -16.79 -3.81
C LEU A 115 8.79 -17.22 -4.12
N GLU A 116 7.98 -16.34 -4.69
CA GLU A 116 6.62 -16.68 -5.10
C GLU A 116 6.60 -17.77 -6.17
N LYS A 117 7.48 -17.68 -7.18
CA LYS A 117 7.65 -18.74 -8.19
C LYS A 117 8.09 -20.06 -7.59
N LEU A 118 8.97 -20.05 -6.59
CA LEU A 118 9.36 -21.26 -5.87
C LEU A 118 8.18 -21.86 -5.09
N ARG A 119 7.40 -21.02 -4.40
CA ARG A 119 6.20 -21.45 -3.65
C ARG A 119 5.12 -22.04 -4.55
N GLN A 120 4.94 -21.51 -5.77
CA GLN A 120 3.98 -22.07 -6.73
C GLN A 120 4.45 -23.39 -7.36
N LYS A 121 5.76 -23.70 -7.30
CA LYS A 121 6.36 -24.89 -7.90
C LYS A 121 6.31 -26.14 -7.01
N SER A 122 5.73 -26.09 -5.81
CA SER A 122 5.51 -27.28 -4.97
C SER A 122 4.06 -27.79 -5.07
N PRO A 123 3.69 -28.54 -6.14
CA PRO A 123 2.38 -29.17 -6.27
C PRO A 123 2.13 -30.24 -5.21
N SER A 124 3.18 -30.89 -4.70
CA SER A 124 3.09 -31.94 -3.69
C SER A 124 2.53 -31.45 -2.36
N ASP A 125 2.90 -30.24 -1.92
CA ASP A 125 2.38 -29.64 -0.68
C ASP A 125 0.88 -29.32 -0.83
N ARG A 126 0.47 -28.82 -2.00
CA ARG A 126 -0.95 -28.56 -2.32
C ARG A 126 -1.77 -29.84 -2.41
N GLN A 127 -1.23 -30.89 -3.03
CA GLN A 127 -1.91 -32.19 -3.13
C GLN A 127 -2.06 -32.84 -1.76
N MET A 128 -1.02 -32.81 -0.93
CA MET A 128 -1.06 -33.37 0.42
C MET A 128 -2.11 -32.67 1.29
N ILE A 129 -2.13 -31.32 1.29
CA ILE A 129 -3.14 -30.55 2.03
C ILE A 129 -4.56 -30.89 1.54
N LYS A 130 -4.75 -31.03 0.22
CA LYS A 130 -6.05 -31.43 -0.35
C LYS A 130 -6.48 -32.82 0.11
N ILE A 131 -5.59 -33.82 0.06
CA ILE A 131 -5.89 -35.21 0.47
C ILE A 131 -6.34 -35.26 1.94
N PHE A 132 -5.61 -34.60 2.84
CA PHE A 132 -5.99 -34.60 4.26
C PHE A 132 -7.27 -33.78 4.53
N SER A 133 -7.51 -32.71 3.78
CA SER A 133 -8.77 -31.95 3.86
C SER A 133 -9.99 -32.76 3.41
N ASP A 134 -9.84 -33.54 2.33
CA ASP A 134 -10.90 -34.42 1.82
C ASP A 134 -11.21 -35.52 2.85
N PHE A 135 -10.19 -36.13 3.47
CA PHE A 135 -10.37 -37.12 4.54
C PHE A 135 -11.16 -36.56 5.73
N VAL A 136 -10.77 -35.39 6.26
CA VAL A 136 -11.46 -34.78 7.41
C VAL A 136 -12.92 -34.48 7.07
N THR A 137 -13.22 -34.04 5.85
CA THR A 137 -14.58 -33.75 5.42
C THR A 137 -15.44 -35.01 5.34
N ILE A 138 -14.89 -36.12 4.84
CA ILE A 138 -15.58 -37.42 4.80
C ILE A 138 -15.90 -37.90 6.22
N GLU A 139 -14.94 -37.85 7.14
CA GLU A 139 -15.14 -38.24 8.54
C GLU A 139 -16.20 -37.38 9.24
N MET A 140 -16.22 -36.07 8.98
CA MET A 140 -17.24 -35.17 9.52
C MET A 140 -18.65 -35.55 9.07
N VAL A 141 -18.82 -35.87 7.78
CA VAL A 141 -20.12 -36.30 7.22
C VAL A 141 -20.55 -37.64 7.82
N PHE A 142 -19.62 -38.60 7.92
CA PHE A 142 -19.89 -39.89 8.55
C PHE A 142 -20.36 -39.72 10.01
N HIS A 143 -19.64 -38.93 10.80
CA HIS A 143 -20.01 -38.70 12.20
C HIS A 143 -21.36 -37.99 12.34
N ALA A 144 -21.67 -37.03 11.48
CA ALA A 144 -22.99 -36.39 11.47
C ALA A 144 -24.10 -37.41 11.24
N LYS A 145 -23.93 -38.33 10.27
CA LYS A 145 -24.92 -39.37 9.98
C LYS A 145 -25.02 -40.41 11.09
N ALA A 146 -23.90 -40.79 11.70
CA ALA A 146 -23.88 -41.69 12.84
C ALA A 146 -24.66 -41.12 14.03
N VAL A 147 -24.47 -39.83 14.33
CA VAL A 147 -25.24 -39.15 15.40
C VAL A 147 -26.74 -39.16 15.09
N GLU A 148 -27.13 -38.91 13.84
CA GLU A 148 -28.54 -38.96 13.41
C GLU A 148 -29.15 -40.35 13.63
N VAL A 149 -28.46 -41.40 13.16
CA VAL A 149 -28.92 -42.79 13.28
C VAL A 149 -29.01 -43.22 14.74
N TYR A 150 -28.00 -42.91 15.56
CA TYR A 150 -28.04 -43.23 16.99
C TYR A 150 -29.11 -42.43 17.73
N SER A 151 -29.38 -41.19 17.34
CA SER A 151 -30.47 -40.40 17.91
C SER A 151 -31.83 -41.01 17.59
N SER A 152 -32.03 -41.49 16.35
CA SER A 152 -33.24 -42.22 15.96
C SER A 152 -33.40 -43.51 16.77
N ALA A 153 -32.34 -44.32 16.89
CA ALA A 153 -32.36 -45.54 17.70
C ALA A 153 -32.67 -45.25 19.18
N PHE A 154 -32.10 -44.18 19.74
CA PHE A 154 -32.39 -43.75 21.11
C PHE A 154 -33.87 -43.36 21.29
N GLN A 155 -34.44 -42.58 20.36
CA GLN A 155 -35.86 -42.24 20.39
C GLN A 155 -36.77 -43.47 20.28
N THR A 156 -36.40 -44.47 19.48
CA THR A 156 -37.14 -45.74 19.41
C THR A 156 -37.13 -46.48 20.75
N LEU A 157 -35.98 -46.52 21.42
CA LEU A 157 -35.84 -47.13 22.74
C LEU A 157 -36.58 -46.34 23.83
N GLU A 158 -36.62 -45.00 23.75
CA GLU A 158 -37.29 -44.13 24.72
C GLU A 158 -38.82 -44.15 24.57
N ASN A 159 -39.33 -44.23 23.34
CA ASN A 159 -40.77 -44.33 23.05
C ASN A 159 -41.31 -45.77 23.14
N TYR A 160 -40.53 -46.70 23.69
CA TYR A 160 -40.96 -48.07 23.91
C TYR A 160 -42.02 -48.12 25.02
N ASP A 161 -43.29 -48.21 24.62
CA ASP A 161 -44.43 -48.35 25.52
C ASP A 161 -44.55 -49.80 26.03
N LEU A 162 -44.03 -50.04 27.24
CA LEU A 162 -44.16 -51.34 27.92
C LEU A 162 -45.61 -51.72 28.24
N GLU A 163 -46.53 -50.74 28.32
CA GLU A 163 -47.89 -50.94 28.82
C GLU A 163 -48.87 -51.34 27.70
N GLY A 164 -48.60 -50.92 26.44
CA GLY A 164 -49.43 -51.24 25.27
C GLY A 164 -49.38 -52.70 24.82
N ASP A 165 -48.25 -53.39 25.01
CA ASP A 165 -48.06 -54.78 24.57
C ASP A 165 -48.65 -55.82 25.54
N LEU A 166 -49.05 -55.40 26.74
CA LEU A 166 -49.72 -56.25 27.73
C LEU A 166 -51.26 -56.30 27.55
N GLN A 167 -51.83 -55.59 26.57
CA GLN A 167 -53.26 -55.61 26.26
C GLN A 167 -53.58 -56.05 24.82
N SER A 168 -53.43 -57.34 24.53
CA SER A 168 -54.52 -58.13 23.90
C SER A 168 -54.17 -59.64 23.79
N PRO A 169 -54.63 -60.46 24.75
CA PRO A 169 -54.71 -61.89 24.60
C PRO A 169 -55.95 -62.30 23.78
N GLN A 170 -55.78 -63.27 22.88
CA GLN A 170 -56.83 -64.02 22.17
C GLN A 170 -57.67 -63.27 21.12
N SER A 171 -57.16 -63.16 19.89
CA SER A 171 -58.02 -63.40 18.73
C SER A 171 -57.21 -63.85 17.51
N THR A 172 -57.77 -64.82 16.80
CA THR A 172 -57.42 -65.14 15.40
C THR A 172 -56.30 -66.17 15.19
N VAL A 173 -56.48 -67.32 15.85
CA VAL A 173 -56.47 -68.61 15.16
C VAL A 173 -57.49 -68.56 14.00
N ARG A 174 -57.18 -67.88 12.87
CA ARG A 174 -57.98 -67.96 11.62
C ARG A 174 -57.35 -67.37 10.36
N SER A 175 -56.02 -67.36 10.24
CA SER A 175 -55.38 -67.25 8.93
C SER A 175 -54.26 -68.28 8.81
N GLN A 176 -54.67 -69.55 8.84
CA GLN A 176 -53.85 -70.63 8.30
C GLN A 176 -53.98 -70.63 6.77
N ARG A 177 -52.87 -70.95 6.09
CA ARG A 177 -52.78 -71.55 4.74
C ARG A 177 -53.14 -70.67 3.54
N LYS A 178 -52.10 -70.03 3.01
CA LYS A 178 -51.83 -69.59 1.62
C LYS A 178 -50.85 -68.42 1.81
N GLU A 179 -49.56 -68.49 1.52
CA GLU A 179 -48.84 -69.16 0.45
C GLU A 179 -47.42 -69.52 0.98
N GLU A 180 -47.15 -70.81 1.14
CA GLU A 180 -45.82 -71.33 0.77
C GLU A 180 -45.89 -71.59 -0.74
N GLU A 181 -44.77 -71.35 -1.43
CA GLU A 181 -44.48 -71.63 -2.86
C GLU A 181 -44.73 -70.51 -3.88
N ALA A 182 -43.69 -69.67 -4.08
CA ALA A 182 -43.14 -69.21 -5.38
C ALA A 182 -42.02 -68.18 -5.05
N SER A 183 -40.75 -68.58 -5.07
CA SER A 183 -39.81 -68.43 -6.20
C SER A 183 -39.64 -66.98 -6.68
N GLU A 184 -38.40 -66.49 -6.47
CA GLU A 184 -37.62 -65.60 -7.35
C GLU A 184 -38.33 -64.36 -7.93
N ASP A 185 -37.97 -63.17 -7.43
CA ASP A 185 -37.27 -62.14 -8.24
C ASP A 185 -37.20 -60.79 -7.50
N ASP A 186 -35.97 -60.28 -7.40
CA ASP A 186 -35.50 -58.88 -7.53
C ASP A 186 -36.11 -57.74 -6.67
N PHE A 187 -35.39 -56.60 -6.62
CA PHE A 187 -35.64 -55.33 -5.90
C PHE A 187 -35.11 -55.25 -4.45
N ALA A 188 -34.21 -54.35 -4.04
CA ALA A 188 -33.65 -53.17 -4.69
C ALA A 188 -32.28 -52.84 -4.07
N GLU A 189 -31.21 -52.99 -4.84
CA GLU A 189 -29.84 -52.57 -4.50
C GLU A 189 -29.40 -51.38 -5.40
N GLU A 190 -30.36 -50.55 -5.83
CA GLU A 190 -30.11 -49.51 -6.84
C GLU A 190 -30.14 -48.07 -6.29
N ASP A 191 -30.62 -47.84 -5.06
CA ASP A 191 -30.88 -46.47 -4.57
C ASP A 191 -29.66 -45.79 -3.89
N LEU A 192 -28.70 -46.57 -3.38
CA LEU A 192 -27.54 -46.04 -2.66
C LEU A 192 -26.36 -45.67 -3.57
N GLU A 193 -26.18 -46.37 -4.69
CA GLU A 193 -25.12 -46.02 -5.65
C GLU A 193 -25.46 -44.76 -6.45
N GLU A 194 -26.74 -44.49 -6.74
CA GLU A 194 -27.14 -43.33 -7.53
C GLU A 194 -27.01 -42.02 -6.72
N GLU A 195 -27.29 -42.06 -5.41
CA GLU A 195 -27.13 -40.92 -4.50
C GLU A 195 -25.64 -40.57 -4.28
N LEU A 196 -24.79 -41.60 -4.12
CA LEU A 196 -23.32 -41.43 -4.04
C LEU A 196 -22.72 -40.92 -5.37
N ARG A 197 -23.23 -41.37 -6.53
CA ARG A 197 -22.81 -40.87 -7.85
C ARG A 197 -23.36 -39.48 -8.16
N GLY A 198 -24.49 -39.09 -7.59
CA GLY A 198 -25.07 -37.74 -7.68
C GLY A 198 -24.18 -36.70 -6.98
N TRP A 199 -23.83 -36.96 -5.72
CA TRP A 199 -22.99 -36.05 -4.93
C TRP A 199 -21.54 -35.97 -5.43
N ALA A 200 -21.02 -37.06 -6.02
CA ALA A 200 -19.69 -37.07 -6.64
C ALA A 200 -19.62 -36.23 -7.94
N ARG A 201 -20.70 -36.13 -8.71
CA ARG A 201 -20.74 -35.33 -9.96
C ARG A 201 -20.81 -33.83 -9.70
N ASP A 202 -21.55 -33.42 -8.67
CA ASP A 202 -21.70 -32.00 -8.32
C ASP A 202 -20.40 -31.41 -7.72
N SER A 203 -19.61 -32.24 -7.04
CA SER A 203 -18.30 -31.84 -6.51
C SER A 203 -17.23 -31.67 -7.62
N ILE A 204 -17.32 -32.42 -8.73
CA ILE A 204 -16.36 -32.33 -9.85
C ILE A 204 -16.68 -31.17 -10.81
N ASN A 205 -17.95 -30.81 -11.00
CA ASN A 205 -18.36 -29.77 -11.96
C ASN A 205 -18.38 -28.33 -11.41
N GLY A 206 -18.23 -28.14 -10.09
CA GLY A 206 -18.13 -26.81 -9.46
C GLY A 206 -16.87 -25.98 -9.84
N THR A 207 -15.95 -26.54 -10.63
CA THR A 207 -14.70 -25.86 -11.03
C THR A 207 -14.66 -25.43 -12.52
N ARG A 208 -15.79 -25.48 -13.25
CA ARG A 208 -15.77 -25.17 -14.70
C ARG A 208 -16.97 -24.35 -15.17
N THR A 209 -17.07 -23.09 -14.76
CA THR A 209 -17.63 -21.98 -15.57
C THR A 209 -17.35 -20.60 -14.95
N SER A 210 -16.37 -19.88 -15.51
CA SER A 210 -16.42 -18.42 -15.74
C SER A 210 -15.08 -17.93 -16.30
N LYS A 211 -14.81 -18.27 -17.56
CA LYS A 211 -14.10 -17.38 -18.49
C LYS A 211 -14.65 -17.61 -19.89
N SER A 212 -15.57 -16.75 -20.31
CA SER A 212 -15.47 -15.94 -21.52
C SER A 212 -16.83 -15.37 -21.88
N GLU A 213 -16.99 -14.04 -21.80
CA GLU A 213 -17.74 -13.26 -22.77
C GLU A 213 -17.40 -11.76 -22.57
N ASN A 214 -16.80 -11.18 -23.62
CA ASN A 214 -16.56 -9.77 -23.97
C ASN A 214 -16.09 -8.76 -22.90
#